data_AF-A0A848LFD1-F1
#
_entry.id   AF-A0A848LFD1-F1
#
_cell.length_a   1.000
_cell.length_b   1.000
_cell.length_c   1.000
_cell.angle_alpha   90.00
_cell.angle_beta   90.00
_cell.angle_gamma   90.00
#
_symmetry.space_group_name_H-M   'P 1'
#
loop_
_entity.id
_entity.type
_entity.pdbx_description
1 polymer ?
#
loop_
_entity_poly.entity_id
_entity_poly.type
_entity_poly.pdbx_seq_one_letter_code
_entity_poly.pdbx_strand_id
1 'polypeptide(L)'
;MERKVGSSTVTAKEVKAALEKTRTLTGEEEKVLRMRHGAGASSTRAPLPRAAGDNQELGDELLLIEMQLLKAMRARAGGKPVASANNKHVMTPAPTPAPAKASAGNPTKDKIVRALRKKK
;
A
#
# COMPACT_ATOMS: atom_id res chain seq x y z
N MET A 1 -38.42 -7.61 -31.47
CA MET A 1 -38.51 -7.11 -30.08
C MET A 1 -37.10 -7.03 -29.52
N GLU A 2 -36.43 -5.91 -29.74
CA GLU A 2 -35.08 -5.69 -29.19
C GLU A 2 -35.23 -5.30 -27.72
N ARG A 3 -34.82 -6.20 -26.81
CA ARG A 3 -34.74 -5.87 -25.39
C ARG A 3 -33.58 -4.89 -25.24
N LYS A 4 -33.90 -3.61 -25.05
CA LYS A 4 -32.95 -2.58 -24.66
C LYS A 4 -32.43 -2.95 -23.27
N VAL A 5 -31.32 -3.68 -23.20
CA VAL A 5 -30.64 -3.98 -21.94
C VAL A 5 -30.07 -2.64 -21.46
N GLY A 6 -30.81 -1.96 -20.59
CA GLY A 6 -30.34 -0.74 -19.94
C GLY A 6 -29.05 -1.07 -19.20
N SER A 7 -27.93 -0.54 -19.68
CA SER A 7 -26.65 -0.63 -18.97
C SER A 7 -26.74 0.28 -17.74
N SER A 8 -27.28 -0.26 -16.64
CA SER A 8 -27.19 0.39 -15.34
C SER A 8 -25.76 0.30 -14.88
N THR A 9 -25.03 1.41 -14.92
CA THR A 9 -23.67 1.49 -14.39
C THR A 9 -23.75 1.41 -12.87
N VAL A 10 -23.29 0.29 -12.31
CA VAL A 10 -23.25 0.07 -10.87
C VAL A 10 -22.01 0.74 -10.30
N THR A 11 -22.19 1.75 -9.45
CA THR A 11 -21.06 2.48 -8.87
C THR A 11 -20.57 1.84 -7.56
N ALA A 12 -19.29 2.03 -7.25
CA ALA A 12 -18.68 1.53 -6.01
C ALA A 12 -19.40 2.04 -4.75
N LYS A 13 -19.95 3.27 -4.79
CA LYS A 13 -20.67 3.89 -3.67
C LYS A 13 -22.00 3.21 -3.40
N GLU A 14 -22.74 2.89 -4.46
CA GLU A 14 -24.02 2.18 -4.36
C GLU A 14 -23.83 0.76 -3.86
N VAL A 15 -22.81 0.06 -4.36
CA VAL A 15 -22.46 -1.30 -3.88
C VAL A 15 -22.07 -1.24 -2.41
N LYS A 16 -21.23 -0.30 -1.99
CA LYS A 16 -20.88 -0.15 -0.57
C LYS A 16 -22.12 0.07 0.31
N ALA A 17 -22.99 1.00 -0.08
CA ALA A 17 -24.20 1.33 0.68
C ALA A 17 -25.22 0.18 0.71
N ALA A 18 -25.28 -0.63 -0.36
CA ALA A 18 -26.10 -1.83 -0.41
C ALA A 18 -25.53 -2.92 0.50
N LEU A 19 -24.24 -3.24 0.37
CA LEU A 19 -23.55 -4.27 1.16
C LEU A 19 -23.59 -4.00 2.67
N GLU A 20 -23.56 -2.74 3.10
CA GLU A 20 -23.72 -2.40 4.53
C GLU A 20 -25.11 -2.72 5.09
N LYS A 21 -26.14 -2.81 4.24
CA LYS A 21 -27.53 -3.12 4.64
C LYS A 21 -27.87 -4.60 4.49
N THR A 22 -27.16 -5.32 3.64
CA THR A 22 -27.41 -6.73 3.36
C THR A 22 -26.85 -7.61 4.47
N ARG A 23 -27.65 -8.58 4.97
CA ARG A 23 -27.23 -9.57 5.98
C ARG A 23 -27.26 -11.02 5.47
N THR A 24 -27.63 -11.21 4.21
CA THR A 24 -27.88 -12.54 3.62
C THR A 24 -26.71 -13.07 2.80
N LEU A 25 -25.71 -12.23 2.52
CA LEU A 25 -24.53 -12.63 1.76
C LEU A 25 -23.53 -13.33 2.68
N THR A 26 -22.91 -14.37 2.16
CA THR A 26 -21.73 -14.96 2.79
C THR A 26 -20.54 -14.00 2.67
N GLY A 27 -19.56 -14.14 3.56
CA GLY A 27 -18.37 -13.28 3.55
C GLY A 27 -17.57 -13.36 2.24
N GLU A 28 -17.59 -14.52 1.56
CA GLU A 28 -16.92 -14.69 0.26
C GLU A 28 -17.65 -13.97 -0.87
N GLU A 29 -18.98 -14.05 -0.91
CA GLU A 29 -19.80 -13.35 -1.92
C GLU A 29 -19.66 -11.83 -1.78
N GLU A 30 -19.72 -11.33 -0.54
CA GLU A 30 -19.52 -9.91 -0.26
C GLU A 30 -18.11 -9.46 -0.72
N LYS A 31 -17.08 -10.25 -0.43
CA LYS A 31 -15.70 -9.97 -0.84
C LYS A 31 -15.58 -9.89 -2.37
N VAL A 32 -16.18 -10.82 -3.10
CA VAL A 32 -16.14 -10.84 -4.57
C VAL A 32 -16.83 -9.61 -5.15
N LEU A 33 -17.99 -9.21 -4.60
CA LEU A 33 -18.70 -7.99 -5.03
C LEU A 33 -17.87 -6.73 -4.76
N ARG A 34 -17.25 -6.64 -3.58
CA ARG A 34 -16.34 -5.55 -3.22
C ARG A 34 -15.16 -5.45 -4.20
N MET A 35 -14.53 -6.58 -4.50
CA MET A 35 -13.41 -6.64 -5.46
C MET A 35 -13.83 -6.27 -6.89
N ARG A 36 -14.98 -6.78 -7.36
CA ARG A 36 -15.48 -6.56 -8.72
C ARG A 36 -15.84 -5.09 -8.99
N HIS A 37 -16.44 -4.43 -8.00
CA HIS A 37 -16.93 -3.06 -8.13
C HIS A 37 -16.02 -2.01 -7.48
N GLY A 38 -14.87 -2.41 -6.93
CA GLY A 38 -13.95 -1.52 -6.23
C GLY A 38 -14.56 -0.88 -4.98
N ALA A 39 -15.60 -1.50 -4.39
CA ALA A 39 -16.14 -1.06 -3.12
C ALA A 39 -15.14 -1.49 -2.04
N GLY A 40 -14.46 -0.51 -1.42
CA GLY A 40 -13.41 -0.75 -0.43
C GLY A 40 -13.87 -1.59 0.78
N ALA A 41 -12.95 -1.90 1.70
CA ALA A 41 -13.24 -2.68 2.90
C ALA A 41 -14.40 -2.11 3.74
N SER A 42 -15.08 -2.97 4.50
CA SER A 42 -16.22 -2.58 5.36
C SER A 42 -15.81 -1.52 6.38
N SER A 43 -14.59 -1.62 6.90
CA SER A 43 -13.99 -0.60 7.75
C SER A 43 -12.52 -0.43 7.40
N THR A 44 -12.07 0.83 7.35
CA THR A 44 -10.66 1.20 7.21
C THR A 44 -9.94 1.31 8.55
N ARG A 45 -10.67 1.22 9.66
CA ARG A 45 -10.14 1.33 11.02
C ARG A 45 -10.17 0.01 11.80
N ALA A 46 -11.01 -0.92 11.39
CA ALA A 46 -11.04 -2.24 12.01
C ALA A 46 -9.74 -2.99 11.68
N PRO A 47 -9.14 -3.70 12.65
CA PRO A 47 -8.05 -4.62 12.37
C PRO A 47 -8.47 -5.62 11.30
N LEU A 48 -7.55 -5.96 10.39
CA LEU A 48 -7.81 -7.01 9.41
C LEU A 48 -8.08 -8.33 10.15
N PRO A 49 -9.05 -9.14 9.66
CA PRO A 49 -9.31 -10.45 10.24
C PRO A 49 -8.02 -11.29 10.18
N ARG A 50 -7.66 -11.88 11.31
CA ARG A 50 -6.50 -12.78 11.41
C ARG A 50 -6.90 -14.14 10.85
N ALA A 51 -5.98 -14.79 10.13
CA ALA A 51 -6.22 -16.11 9.57
C ALA A 51 -6.54 -17.18 10.65
N ALA A 52 -5.99 -17.01 11.85
CA ALA A 52 -6.24 -17.89 12.99
C ALA A 52 -7.62 -17.67 13.66
N GLY A 53 -8.36 -16.61 13.31
CA GLY A 53 -9.59 -16.24 14.01
C GLY A 53 -9.35 -16.07 15.51
N ASP A 54 -10.11 -16.82 16.31
CA ASP A 54 -10.03 -16.86 17.78
C ASP A 54 -9.17 -18.02 18.31
N ASN A 55 -8.54 -18.82 17.43
CA ASN A 55 -7.70 -19.94 17.85
C ASN A 55 -6.26 -19.47 18.11
N GLN A 56 -5.90 -19.37 19.38
CA GLN A 56 -4.59 -18.89 19.80
C GLN A 56 -3.45 -19.85 19.43
N GLU A 57 -3.66 -21.17 19.53
CA GLU A 57 -2.66 -22.18 19.20
C GLU A 57 -2.26 -22.10 17.71
N LEU A 58 -3.25 -22.01 16.82
CA LEU A 58 -3.01 -21.77 15.39
C LEU A 58 -2.35 -20.42 15.14
N GLY A 59 -2.66 -19.41 15.93
CA GLY A 59 -2.01 -18.09 15.87
C GLY A 59 -0.50 -18.18 16.15
N ASP A 60 -0.12 -18.92 17.18
CA ASP A 60 1.27 -19.11 17.58
C ASP A 60 2.04 -19.95 16.55
N GLU A 61 1.42 -21.00 15.99
CA GLU A 61 2.00 -21.79 14.89
C GLU A 61 2.26 -20.95 13.64
N LEU A 62 1.27 -20.15 13.22
CA LEU A 62 1.41 -19.27 12.07
C LEU A 62 2.50 -18.21 12.28
N LEU A 63 2.59 -17.66 13.49
CA LEU A 63 3.65 -16.71 13.86
C LEU A 63 5.04 -17.36 13.79
N LEU A 64 5.17 -18.58 14.31
CA LEU A 64 6.43 -19.33 14.25
C LEU A 64 6.87 -19.56 12.80
N ILE A 65 5.95 -19.97 11.92
CA ILE A 65 6.21 -20.18 10.49
C ILE A 65 6.64 -18.88 9.82
N GLU A 66 5.96 -17.77 10.10
CA GLU A 66 6.31 -16.45 9.55
C GLU A 66 7.73 -16.02 9.96
N MET A 67 8.08 -16.20 11.24
CA MET A 67 9.43 -15.89 11.73
C MET A 67 10.50 -16.75 11.04
N GLN A 68 10.24 -18.04 10.83
CA GLN A 68 11.16 -18.93 10.12
C GLN A 68 11.33 -18.50 8.66
N LEU A 69 10.23 -18.15 7.99
CA LEU A 69 10.26 -17.65 6.62
C LEU A 69 11.08 -16.35 6.51
N LEU A 70 10.86 -15.39 7.41
CA LEU A 70 11.61 -14.13 7.45
C LEU A 70 13.11 -14.36 7.71
N LYS A 71 13.46 -15.27 8.61
CA LYS A 71 14.86 -15.67 8.84
C LYS A 71 15.48 -16.29 7.57
N ALA A 72 14.76 -17.20 6.91
CA ALA A 72 15.22 -17.83 5.67
C ALA A 72 15.39 -16.80 4.54
N MET A 73 14.44 -15.86 4.40
CA MET A 73 14.54 -14.75 3.43
C MET A 73 15.75 -13.86 3.70
N ARG A 74 16.00 -13.52 4.98
CA ARG A 74 17.16 -12.70 5.37
C ARG A 74 18.49 -13.42 5.11
N ALA A 75 18.55 -14.72 5.38
CA ALA A 75 19.72 -15.53 5.08
C ALA A 75 20.00 -15.56 3.56
N ARG A 76 18.94 -15.71 2.74
CA ARG A 76 19.05 -15.63 1.27
C ARG A 76 19.47 -14.24 0.77
N ALA A 77 19.01 -13.17 1.42
CA ALA A 77 19.32 -11.78 1.03
C ALA A 77 20.72 -11.30 1.46
N GLY A 78 21.59 -12.19 1.97
CA GLY A 78 22.99 -11.86 2.29
C GLY A 78 23.17 -10.95 3.50
N GLY A 79 22.24 -10.96 4.46
CA GLY A 79 22.42 -10.29 5.75
C GLY A 79 22.43 -8.75 5.73
N LYS A 80 22.17 -8.10 4.58
CA LYS A 80 21.96 -6.64 4.57
C LYS A 80 20.63 -6.33 5.25
N PRO A 81 20.62 -5.53 6.35
CA PRO A 81 19.38 -5.13 6.97
C PRO A 81 18.57 -4.32 5.96
N VAL A 82 17.42 -4.85 5.56
CA VAL A 82 16.44 -4.07 4.81
C VAL A 82 15.92 -3.03 5.80
N ALA A 83 16.36 -1.79 5.63
CA ALA A 83 15.90 -0.66 6.42
C ALA A 83 14.37 -0.61 6.31
N SER A 84 13.70 -0.87 7.44
CA SER A 84 12.25 -0.75 7.56
C SER A 84 11.89 0.71 7.39
N ALA A 85 11.38 1.05 6.21
CA ALA A 85 10.79 2.36 5.94
C ALA A 85 9.41 2.42 6.61
N ASN A 86 9.37 2.55 7.95
CA ASN A 86 8.30 3.18 8.71
C ASN A 86 8.58 3.09 10.22
N ASN A 87 9.35 4.03 10.75
CA ASN A 87 8.86 4.82 11.88
C ASN A 87 9.64 6.13 11.98
N LYS A 88 8.92 7.23 12.12
CA LYS A 88 9.53 8.55 12.33
C LYS A 88 9.95 8.66 13.80
N HIS A 89 11.13 9.25 13.99
CA HIS A 89 11.55 9.99 15.19
C HIS A 89 12.25 9.20 16.31
N VAL A 90 13.59 9.11 16.26
CA VAL A 90 14.49 9.39 17.39
C VAL A 90 15.76 10.05 16.83
N MET A 91 16.11 11.21 17.38
CA MET A 91 17.31 11.98 17.04
C MET A 91 18.56 11.29 17.62
N THR A 92 19.58 11.04 16.79
CA THR A 92 21.00 10.95 17.18
C THR A 92 21.86 11.40 16.00
N PRO A 93 23.01 12.07 16.24
CA PRO A 93 23.65 12.94 15.26
C PRO A 93 24.25 12.16 14.08
N ALA A 94 24.09 12.75 12.89
CA ALA A 94 24.55 12.20 11.63
C ALA A 94 26.08 12.06 11.57
N PRO A 95 26.63 11.00 10.95
CA PRO A 95 28.01 11.05 10.46
C PRO A 95 28.07 12.08 9.34
N THR A 96 29.06 12.98 9.42
CA THR A 96 29.34 14.05 8.47
C THR A 96 29.29 13.54 7.03
N PRO A 97 28.36 14.00 6.18
CA PRO A 97 28.41 13.69 4.75
C PRO A 97 29.49 14.56 4.10
N ALA A 98 30.43 13.91 3.43
CA ALA A 98 31.35 14.53 2.48
C ALA A 98 30.57 15.38 1.46
N PRO A 99 31.14 16.50 0.97
CA PRO A 99 30.39 17.49 0.21
C PRO A 99 29.80 16.90 -1.07
N ALA A 100 28.48 16.97 -1.18
CA ALA A 100 27.70 16.62 -2.35
C ALA A 100 28.15 17.47 -3.55
N LYS A 101 28.67 16.82 -4.59
CA LYS A 101 28.71 17.41 -5.93
C LYS A 101 27.27 17.65 -6.38
N ALA A 102 27.03 18.90 -6.73
CA ALA A 102 25.74 19.46 -7.10
C ALA A 102 24.90 18.57 -8.02
N SER A 103 23.61 18.58 -7.74
CA SER A 103 22.52 18.15 -8.62
C SER A 103 22.84 18.34 -10.10
N ALA A 104 22.75 17.26 -10.88
CA ALA A 104 22.77 17.33 -12.33
C ALA A 104 21.57 18.18 -12.81
N GLY A 105 21.82 19.48 -12.96
CA GLY A 105 20.88 20.46 -13.46
C GLY A 105 20.54 20.19 -14.92
N ASN A 106 19.26 20.37 -15.26
CA ASN A 106 18.77 20.18 -16.61
C ASN A 106 19.43 21.25 -17.52
N PRO A 107 20.29 20.89 -18.49
CA PRO A 107 21.24 21.81 -19.15
C PRO A 107 20.57 22.95 -19.91
N THR A 108 19.29 22.77 -20.28
CA THR A 108 18.46 23.80 -20.91
C THR A 108 18.17 24.97 -19.96
N LYS A 109 17.93 24.70 -18.66
CA LYS A 109 17.64 25.76 -17.68
C LYS A 109 18.85 26.66 -17.46
N ASP A 110 20.06 26.10 -17.44
CA ASP A 110 21.29 26.87 -17.28
C ASP A 110 21.58 27.79 -18.47
N LYS A 111 21.28 27.34 -19.70
CA LYS A 111 21.39 28.19 -20.89
C LYS A 111 20.45 29.40 -20.82
N ILE A 112 19.20 29.17 -20.39
CA ILE A 112 18.18 30.23 -20.24
C ILE A 112 18.62 31.26 -19.18
N VAL A 113 19.05 30.79 -18.01
CA VAL A 113 19.52 31.67 -16.93
C VAL A 113 20.75 32.48 -17.35
N ARG A 114 21.70 31.86 -18.07
CA ARG A 114 22.88 32.56 -18.58
C ARG A 114 22.50 33.65 -19.60
N ALA A 115 21.56 33.37 -20.51
CA ALA A 115 21.09 34.35 -21.50
C ALA A 115 20.41 35.55 -20.83
N LEU A 116 19.58 35.31 -19.82
CA LEU A 116 18.91 36.38 -19.07
C LEU A 116 19.89 37.27 -18.29
N ARG A 117 20.94 36.68 -17.71
CA ARG A 117 21.98 37.44 -16.99
C ARG A 117 22.83 38.32 -17.90
N LYS A 118 23.03 37.94 -19.17
CA LYS A 118 23.82 38.72 -20.13
C LYS A 118 23.07 39.93 -20.70
N LYS A 119 21.75 40.03 -20.48
CA LYS A 119 20.89 41.12 -20.97
C LYS A 119 20.72 42.26 -19.94
N LYS A 120 21.54 42.29 -18.89
CA LYS A 120 21.61 43.39 -17.91
C LYS A 120 22.86 44.22 -18.15
#